data_AF-A0A2G6LWP4-F1
#
_entry.id   AF-A0A2G6LWP4-F1
#
_cell.length_a   1.000
_cell.length_b   1.000
_cell.length_c   1.000
_cell.angle_alpha   90.00
_cell.angle_beta   90.00
_cell.angle_gamma   90.00
#
_symmetry.space_group_name_H-M   'P 1'
#
loop_
_entity.id
_entity.type
_entity.pdbx_description
1 polymer ?
#
loop_
_entity_poly.entity_id
_entity_poly.type
_entity_poly.pdbx_seq_one_letter_code
_entity_poly.pdbx_strand_id
1 'polypeptide(L)'
;MKKLAVTVIFLLLSACGASTAGEHHGEETIRVQGIVQVLHSGSRSETVIITDDATGEVFALVGEMAFDLTPQYGMTTSVNGRLTEEGYSVREDLRKIYVTDYAITDGEFQ
;
A
#
# COMPACT_ATOMS: atom_id res chain seq x y z
N MET A 1 40.72 12.30 63.56
CA MET A 1 39.63 13.12 64.16
C MET A 1 38.76 13.65 63.03
N LYS A 2 37.47 13.26 63.01
CA LYS A 2 36.26 13.93 62.45
C LYS A 2 36.41 14.56 61.03
N LYS A 3 35.59 14.23 60.02
CA LYS A 3 34.12 14.27 59.98
C LYS A 3 33.55 13.44 58.81
N LEU A 4 32.35 12.88 59.04
CA LEU A 4 31.44 12.27 58.08
C LEU A 4 31.10 13.21 56.91
N ALA A 5 30.92 12.60 55.72
CA ALA A 5 29.93 13.06 54.76
C ALA A 5 29.21 11.82 54.20
N VAL A 6 27.97 11.63 54.67
CA VAL A 6 27.01 10.68 54.12
C VAL A 6 26.42 11.35 52.88
N THR A 7 26.61 10.75 51.70
CA THR A 7 25.92 11.17 50.48
C THR A 7 24.95 10.07 50.09
N VAL A 8 23.69 10.29 50.44
CA VAL A 8 22.54 9.51 49.99
C VAL A 8 22.34 9.80 48.50
N ILE A 9 22.66 8.85 47.64
CA ILE A 9 22.34 8.96 46.21
C ILE A 9 20.87 8.57 46.04
N PHE A 10 20.04 9.58 45.82
CA PHE A 10 18.63 9.46 45.47
C PHE A 10 18.56 9.01 44.00
N LEU A 11 18.50 7.70 43.77
CA LEU A 11 18.28 7.12 42.44
C LEU A 11 16.82 7.40 42.04
N LEU A 12 16.65 8.46 41.25
CA LEU A 12 15.37 8.81 40.64
C LEU A 12 14.95 7.70 39.68
N LEU A 13 13.80 7.11 39.99
CA LEU A 13 12.99 6.24 39.13
C LEU A 13 12.79 6.89 37.77
N SER A 14 13.62 6.55 36.79
CA SER A 14 13.23 6.64 35.40
C SER A 14 12.53 5.34 35.04
N ALA A 15 11.26 5.25 35.46
CA ALA A 15 10.30 4.41 34.78
C ALA A 15 10.15 4.97 33.36
N CYS A 16 11.08 4.60 32.48
CA CYS A 16 10.86 4.71 31.05
C CYS A 16 9.74 3.71 30.78
N GLY A 17 8.51 4.23 30.74
CA GLY A 17 7.38 3.47 30.29
C GLY A 17 7.76 2.86 28.96
N ALA A 18 7.81 1.53 28.92
CA ALA A 18 7.63 0.82 27.69
C ALA A 18 6.21 1.16 27.23
N SER A 19 6.09 2.28 26.51
CA SER A 19 5.03 2.40 25.53
C SER A 19 5.29 1.27 24.56
N THR A 20 4.67 0.12 24.83
CA THR A 20 4.23 -0.78 23.78
C THR A 20 3.30 0.04 22.91
N ALA A 21 3.90 0.86 22.04
CA ALA A 21 3.28 1.25 20.80
C ALA A 21 2.96 -0.09 20.14
N GLY A 22 1.66 -0.41 20.15
CA GLY A 22 1.15 -1.66 19.63
C GLY A 22 1.79 -1.94 18.29
N GLU A 23 2.08 -3.22 18.10
CA GLU A 23 2.44 -3.80 16.81
C GLU A 23 1.66 -3.10 15.71
N HIS A 24 2.33 -2.18 14.99
CA HIS A 24 1.97 -1.86 13.63
C HIS A 24 2.21 -3.16 12.87
N HIS A 25 1.23 -4.06 12.88
CA HIS A 25 0.95 -4.92 11.75
C HIS A 25 0.47 -3.98 10.63
N GLY A 26 1.36 -3.10 10.17
CA GLY A 26 1.13 -2.27 9.03
C GLY A 26 1.04 -3.23 7.87
N GLU A 27 -0.18 -3.52 7.40
CA GLU A 27 -0.34 -4.15 6.11
C GLU A 27 0.52 -3.37 5.13
N GLU A 28 1.51 -4.04 4.56
CA GLU A 28 2.49 -3.44 3.68
C GLU A 28 1.73 -2.80 2.51
N THR A 29 1.58 -1.48 2.58
CA THR A 29 0.93 -0.72 1.53
C THR A 29 1.94 -0.59 0.39
N ILE A 30 1.57 -1.15 -0.75
CA ILE A 30 2.33 -1.02 -1.97
C ILE A 30 1.78 0.13 -2.81
N ARG A 31 2.67 0.81 -3.50
CA ARG A 31 2.34 1.86 -4.46
C ARG A 31 2.88 1.47 -5.83
N VAL A 32 2.00 1.46 -6.82
CA VAL A 32 2.33 1.15 -8.21
C VAL A 32 1.91 2.31 -9.09
N GLN A 33 2.78 2.75 -9.99
CA GLN A 33 2.44 3.77 -10.97
C GLN A 33 2.58 3.18 -12.37
N GLY A 34 1.58 3.41 -13.21
CA GLY A 34 1.66 3.10 -14.62
C GLY A 34 0.32 3.13 -15.32
N ILE A 35 0.28 2.53 -16.51
CA ILE A 35 -0.91 2.60 -17.37
C ILE A 35 -1.91 1.50 -16.96
N VAL A 36 -3.13 1.94 -16.68
CA VAL A 36 -4.25 1.02 -16.42
C VAL A 36 -4.79 0.47 -17.73
N GLN A 37 -5.03 -0.83 -17.79
CA GLN A 37 -5.69 -1.49 -18.90
C GLN A 37 -6.83 -2.36 -18.39
N VAL A 38 -7.79 -2.65 -19.27
CA VAL A 38 -8.96 -3.46 -18.94
C VAL A 38 -8.99 -4.67 -19.86
N LEU A 39 -8.90 -5.87 -19.27
CA LEU A 39 -9.05 -7.13 -19.96
C LEU A 39 -10.54 -7.50 -20.05
N HIS A 40 -10.95 -8.07 -21.18
CA HIS A 40 -12.34 -8.48 -21.44
C HIS A 40 -13.37 -7.37 -21.18
N SER A 41 -13.06 -6.15 -21.63
CA SER A 41 -13.91 -4.98 -21.38
C SER A 41 -15.35 -5.18 -21.89
N GLY A 42 -16.32 -4.73 -21.10
CA GLY A 42 -17.75 -4.84 -21.42
C GLY A 42 -18.34 -6.24 -21.20
N SER A 43 -17.61 -7.13 -20.53
CA SER A 43 -18.07 -8.47 -20.18
C SER A 43 -18.24 -8.65 -18.67
N ARG A 44 -18.87 -9.76 -18.27
CA ARG A 44 -18.98 -10.14 -16.84
C ARG A 44 -17.65 -10.57 -16.21
N SER A 45 -16.60 -10.74 -17.01
CA SER A 45 -15.27 -11.19 -16.62
C SER A 45 -14.22 -10.08 -16.78
N GLU A 46 -14.67 -8.83 -16.75
CA GLU A 46 -13.79 -7.67 -16.84
C GLU A 46 -12.75 -7.68 -15.70
N THR A 47 -11.50 -7.39 -16.03
CA THR A 47 -10.41 -7.34 -15.06
C THR A 47 -9.55 -6.12 -15.35
N VAL A 48 -9.39 -5.26 -14.35
CA VAL A 48 -8.50 -4.11 -14.43
C VAL A 48 -7.09 -4.54 -14.07
N ILE A 49 -6.11 -4.16 -14.88
CA ILE A 49 -4.70 -4.43 -14.65
C ILE A 49 -3.90 -3.13 -14.69
N ILE A 50 -2.75 -3.12 -14.02
CA ILE A 50 -1.76 -2.06 -14.13
C ILE A 50 -0.41 -2.68 -14.45
N THR A 51 0.33 -2.05 -15.36
CA THR A 51 1.75 -2.37 -15.58
C THR A 51 2.57 -1.33 -14.84
N ASP A 52 3.41 -1.76 -13.90
CA ASP A 52 4.31 -0.86 -13.18
C ASP A 52 5.36 -0.29 -14.15
N ASP A 53 5.41 1.03 -14.28
CA ASP A 53 6.36 1.72 -15.16
C ASP A 53 7.82 1.50 -14.71
N ALA A 54 8.05 1.27 -13.41
CA ALA A 54 9.40 1.11 -12.86
C ALA A 54 9.98 -0.28 -13.11
N THR A 55 9.16 -1.33 -12.97
CA THR A 55 9.61 -2.73 -13.00
C THR A 55 9.13 -3.51 -14.22
N GLY A 56 8.08 -3.03 -14.90
CA GLY A 56 7.35 -3.77 -15.92
C GLY A 56 6.48 -4.91 -15.37
N GLU A 57 6.39 -5.07 -14.04
CA GLU A 57 5.53 -6.08 -13.42
C GLU A 57 4.06 -5.72 -13.65
N VAL A 58 3.25 -6.73 -13.96
CA VAL A 58 1.82 -6.56 -14.20
C VAL A 58 1.05 -7.07 -13.00
N PHE A 59 0.11 -6.26 -12.54
CA PHE A 59 -0.75 -6.59 -11.41
C PHE A 59 -2.22 -6.55 -11.81
N ALA A 60 -3.00 -7.47 -11.26
CA ALA A 60 -4.46 -7.36 -11.30
C ALA A 60 -4.94 -6.45 -10.18
N LEU A 61 -5.82 -5.51 -10.50
CA LEU A 61 -6.45 -4.62 -9.53
C LEU A 61 -7.81 -5.19 -9.13
N VAL A 62 -8.04 -5.31 -7.82
CA VAL A 62 -9.27 -5.86 -7.25
C VAL A 62 -9.83 -4.95 -6.15
N GLY A 63 -11.10 -5.16 -5.82
CA GLY A 63 -11.84 -4.31 -4.88
C GLY A 63 -12.70 -3.28 -5.59
N GLU A 64 -13.51 -2.55 -4.81
CA GLU A 64 -14.49 -1.58 -5.35
C GLU A 64 -13.80 -0.48 -6.16
N MET A 65 -12.73 0.11 -5.64
CA MET A 65 -11.99 1.18 -6.32
C MET A 65 -11.29 0.73 -7.60
N ALA A 66 -11.03 -0.57 -7.78
CA ALA A 66 -10.51 -1.07 -9.05
C ALA A 66 -11.56 -0.92 -10.16
N PHE A 67 -12.85 -1.07 -9.86
CA PHE A 67 -13.92 -0.87 -10.84
C PHE A 67 -14.03 0.59 -11.29
N ASP A 68 -13.75 1.55 -10.40
CA ASP A 68 -13.76 2.98 -10.73
C ASP A 68 -12.69 3.36 -11.78
N LEU A 69 -11.63 2.56 -11.89
CA LEU A 69 -10.57 2.74 -12.88
C LEU A 69 -10.94 2.20 -14.27
N THR A 70 -12.00 1.40 -14.40
CA THR A 70 -12.48 0.88 -15.68
C THR A 70 -12.73 1.97 -16.73
N PRO A 71 -13.50 3.05 -16.45
CA PRO A 71 -13.68 4.13 -17.42
C PRO A 71 -12.41 4.94 -17.71
N GLN A 72 -11.34 4.76 -16.94
CA GLN A 72 -10.08 5.50 -17.01
C GLN A 72 -8.95 4.69 -17.66
N TYR A 73 -9.28 3.58 -18.33
CA TYR A 73 -8.28 2.77 -19.02
C TYR A 73 -7.48 3.59 -20.04
N GLY A 74 -6.18 3.31 -20.16
CA GLY A 74 -5.24 4.07 -20.98
C GLY A 74 -4.62 5.29 -20.28
N MET A 75 -5.10 5.66 -19.09
CA MET A 75 -4.54 6.77 -18.31
C MET A 75 -3.41 6.29 -17.39
N THR A 76 -2.38 7.12 -17.23
CA THR A 76 -1.35 6.92 -16.21
C THR A 76 -1.97 7.13 -14.83
N THR A 77 -1.84 6.13 -13.97
CA THR A 77 -2.49 6.10 -12.66
C THR A 77 -1.46 5.67 -11.60
N SER A 78 -1.47 6.34 -10.46
CA SER A 78 -0.81 5.89 -9.24
C SER A 78 -1.84 5.17 -8.37
N VAL A 79 -1.63 3.87 -8.12
CA VAL A 79 -2.47 3.02 -7.28
C VAL A 79 -1.77 2.75 -5.95
N ASN A 80 -2.48 2.92 -4.84
CA ASN A 80 -2.07 2.46 -3.52
C ASN A 80 -2.97 1.28 -3.11
N GLY A 81 -2.38 0.26 -2.52
CA GLY A 81 -3.14 -0.89 -2.07
C GLY A 81 -2.30 -1.89 -1.29
N ARG A 82 -2.85 -3.08 -1.11
CA ARG A 82 -2.18 -4.22 -0.47
C ARG A 82 -2.23 -5.42 -1.39
N LEU A 83 -1.20 -6.25 -1.33
CA LEU A 83 -1.21 -7.54 -2.02
C LEU A 83 -2.28 -8.44 -1.40
N THR A 84 -2.98 -9.18 -2.24
CA THR A 84 -4.02 -10.11 -1.78
C THR A 84 -4.11 -11.34 -2.68
N GLU A 85 -4.56 -12.45 -2.11
CA GLU A 85 -4.97 -13.65 -2.86
C GLU A 85 -6.47 -13.59 -3.23
N GLU A 86 -7.23 -12.74 -2.54
CA GLU A 86 -8.67 -12.57 -2.73
C GLU A 86 -9.00 -11.77 -4.00
N GLY A 87 -10.26 -11.85 -4.43
CA GLY A 87 -10.75 -11.14 -5.61
C GLY A 87 -10.56 -11.90 -6.92
N TYR A 88 -11.35 -11.50 -7.92
CA TYR A 88 -11.40 -12.11 -9.24
C TYR A 88 -10.43 -11.41 -10.20
N SER A 89 -9.71 -12.20 -10.99
CA SER A 89 -8.95 -11.77 -12.16
C SER A 89 -9.06 -12.87 -13.20
N VAL A 90 -9.31 -12.50 -14.45
CA VAL A 90 -9.27 -13.45 -15.58
C VAL A 90 -7.88 -14.04 -15.81
N ARG A 91 -6.83 -13.33 -15.37
CA ARG A 91 -5.46 -13.81 -15.35
C ARG A 91 -5.07 -14.23 -13.94
N GLU A 92 -5.13 -15.53 -13.68
CA GLU A 92 -4.81 -16.13 -12.38
C GLU A 92 -3.31 -16.10 -12.05
N ASP A 93 -2.46 -15.91 -13.06
CA ASP A 93 -1.01 -15.81 -12.91
C ASP A 93 -0.54 -14.46 -12.34
N LEU A 94 -1.42 -13.46 -12.34
CA LEU A 94 -1.11 -12.12 -11.84
C LEU A 94 -1.31 -12.04 -10.33
N ARG A 95 -0.34 -11.43 -9.66
CA ARG A 95 -0.51 -10.96 -8.29
C ARG A 95 -1.58 -9.88 -8.25
N LYS A 96 -2.38 -9.86 -7.19
CA LYS A 96 -3.52 -8.96 -7.06
C LYS A 96 -3.23 -7.87 -6.04
N ILE A 97 -3.69 -6.67 -6.35
CA ILE A 97 -3.65 -5.52 -5.47
C ILE A 97 -5.09 -5.18 -5.11
N TYR A 98 -5.44 -5.32 -3.84
CA TYR A 98 -6.67 -4.73 -3.31
C TYR A 98 -6.47 -3.21 -3.24
N VAL A 99 -7.17 -2.49 -4.11
CA VAL A 99 -7.01 -1.04 -4.26
C VAL A 99 -7.64 -0.33 -3.07
N THR A 100 -6.87 0.52 -2.41
CA THR A 100 -7.33 1.34 -1.28
C THR A 100 -7.38 2.83 -1.60
N ASP A 101 -6.63 3.26 -2.63
CA ASP A 101 -6.64 4.63 -3.13
C ASP A 101 -6.02 4.68 -4.54
N TYR A 102 -6.40 5.67 -5.34
CA TYR A 102 -5.79 5.92 -6.64
C TYR A 102 -5.79 7.40 -7.01
N ALA A 103 -4.82 7.79 -7.84
CA ALA A 103 -4.77 9.11 -8.45
C ALA A 103 -4.47 8.97 -9.95
N ILE A 104 -5.35 9.52 -10.78
CA ILE A 104 -5.08 9.69 -12.21
C ILE A 104 -4.08 10.83 -12.32
N THR A 105 -2.92 10.53 -12.87
CA THR A 105 -1.92 11.55 -13.20
C THR A 105 -2.14 11.89 -14.66
N ASP A 106 -2.75 13.04 -14.94
CA ASP A 106 -2.85 13.54 -16.30
C ASP A 106 -1.43 13.62 -16.88
N GLY A 107 -1.12 12.68 -17.78
CA GLY A 107 -0.01 12.84 -18.68
C GLY A 107 -0.39 13.96 -19.62
N GLU A 108 0.02 15.20 -19.32
CA GLU A 108 0.09 16.23 -20.35
C GLU A 108 1.08 15.72 -21.42
N PHE A 109 0.54 15.02 -22.41
CA PHE A 109 1.24 14.79 -23.67
C PHE A 109 1.30 16.16 -24.36
N GLN A 110 2.45 16.85 -24.21
CA GLN A 110 2.84 17.96 -25.08
C GLN A 110 3.11 17.47 -26.50
#